data_AF-A0A4T0V3R5-F1
#
_entry.id   AF-A0A4T0V3R5-F1
#
_cell.length_a   1.000
_cell.length_b   1.000
_cell.length_c   1.000
_cell.angle_alpha   90.00
_cell.angle_beta   90.00
_cell.angle_gamma   90.00
#
_symmetry.space_group_name_H-M   'P 1'
#
loop_
_entity.id
_entity.type
_entity.pdbx_description
1 polymer ?
#
loop_
_entity_poly.entity_id
_entity_poly.type
_entity_poly.pdbx_seq_one_letter_code
_entity_poly.pdbx_strand_id
1 'polypeptide(L)'
;MSEAADQAAALLVRGARGADEAAVAERIVRLADTEGIEAIAEVWAGAPADSLAGCLWRLFVLRSWVHADAAGVAREFDAGRRSAEVAEVVAGVADPPGPDELRVMVDAVLRGIGSADFADVLFRASAFSRVVAVGRAHLPGADEQGVRRMLVLAEQLEAAGHLEMAQSLG
;
A
#
# COMPACT_ATOMS: atom_id res chain seq x y z
N MET A 1 21.73 -5.95 -6.26
CA MET A 1 20.31 -5.93 -6.64
C MET A 1 19.51 -4.89 -5.85
N SER A 2 19.72 -4.74 -4.53
CA SER A 2 19.03 -3.72 -3.70
C SER A 2 19.13 -2.30 -4.27
N GLU A 3 20.34 -1.82 -4.58
CA GLU A 3 20.56 -0.42 -4.98
C GLU A 3 19.74 0.03 -6.21
N ALA A 4 19.60 -0.83 -7.22
CA ALA A 4 18.78 -0.52 -8.40
C ALA A 4 17.27 -0.50 -8.08
N ALA A 5 16.85 -1.35 -7.14
CA ALA A 5 15.46 -1.42 -6.69
C ALA A 5 15.12 -0.20 -5.82
N ASP A 6 16.03 0.20 -4.94
CA ASP A 6 15.94 1.39 -4.09
C ASP A 6 15.94 2.67 -4.94
N GLN A 7 16.81 2.75 -5.95
CA GLN A 7 16.81 3.86 -6.90
C GLN A 7 15.49 3.95 -7.69
N ALA A 8 14.96 2.82 -8.15
CA ALA A 8 13.67 2.78 -8.86
C ALA A 8 12.52 3.25 -7.96
N ALA A 9 12.49 2.82 -6.70
CA ALA A 9 11.50 3.25 -5.73
C ALA A 9 11.58 4.76 -5.45
N ALA A 10 12.80 5.28 -5.28
CA ALA A 10 13.04 6.71 -5.09
C ALA A 10 12.54 7.53 -6.29
N LEU A 11 12.76 7.09 -7.52
CA LEU A 11 12.28 7.78 -8.72
C LEU A 11 10.75 7.80 -8.80
N LEU A 12 10.07 6.73 -8.39
CA LEU A 12 8.60 6.67 -8.40
C LEU A 12 7.97 7.59 -7.35
N VAL A 13 8.58 7.68 -6.16
CA VAL A 13 8.03 8.44 -5.04
C VAL A 13 8.45 9.92 -5.09
N ARG A 14 9.70 10.19 -5.50
CA ARG A 14 10.29 11.54 -5.46
C ARG A 14 10.35 12.24 -6.81
N GLY A 15 10.11 11.50 -7.89
CA GLY A 15 10.35 11.97 -9.25
C GLY A 15 11.84 12.05 -9.58
N ALA A 16 12.12 12.22 -10.88
CA ALA A 16 13.47 12.47 -11.38
C ALA A 16 13.87 13.94 -11.16
N ARG A 17 15.10 14.14 -10.70
CA ARG A 17 15.71 15.47 -10.45
C ARG A 17 16.70 15.87 -11.53
N GLY A 18 17.06 14.96 -12.43
CA GLY A 18 18.03 15.19 -13.51
C GLY A 18 17.79 14.28 -14.74
N ALA A 19 18.54 14.53 -15.81
CA ALA A 19 18.35 13.84 -17.09
C ALA A 19 18.62 12.32 -17.00
N ASP A 20 19.63 11.90 -16.24
CA ASP A 20 19.96 10.48 -16.06
C ASP A 20 18.85 9.75 -15.29
N GLU A 21 18.34 10.37 -14.23
CA GLU A 21 17.20 9.88 -13.45
C GLU A 21 15.92 9.79 -14.29
N ALA A 22 15.68 10.77 -15.16
CA ALA A 22 14.53 10.77 -16.07
C ALA A 22 14.60 9.60 -17.06
N ALA A 23 15.79 9.27 -17.58
CA ALA A 23 15.97 8.12 -18.46
C ALA A 23 15.71 6.77 -17.75
N VAL A 24 16.06 6.67 -16.46
CA VAL A 24 15.75 5.48 -15.64
C VAL A 24 14.25 5.40 -15.36
N ALA A 25 13.61 6.51 -14.98
CA ALA A 25 12.17 6.56 -14.75
C ALA A 25 11.38 6.16 -16.01
N GLU A 26 11.77 6.66 -17.18
CA GLU A 26 11.15 6.30 -18.46
C GLU A 26 11.28 4.79 -18.76
N ARG A 27 12.42 4.18 -18.42
CA ARG A 27 12.58 2.72 -18.52
C ARG A 27 11.67 1.95 -17.57
N ILE A 28 11.49 2.42 -16.33
CA ILE A 28 10.60 1.81 -15.34
C ILE A 28 9.15 1.87 -15.83
N VAL A 29 8.72 3.02 -16.35
CA VAL A 29 7.38 3.19 -16.93
C VAL A 29 7.16 2.22 -18.09
N ARG A 30 8.09 2.16 -19.06
CA ARG A 30 7.98 1.22 -20.18
C ARG A 30 7.94 -0.24 -19.73
N LEU A 31 8.70 -0.59 -18.70
CA LEU A 31 8.67 -1.95 -18.14
C LEU A 31 7.31 -2.24 -17.51
N ALA A 32 6.72 -1.28 -16.78
CA ALA A 32 5.40 -1.40 -16.18
C ALA A 32 4.30 -1.54 -17.25
N ASP A 33 4.41 -0.80 -18.35
CA ASP A 33 3.48 -0.88 -19.49
C ASP A 33 3.54 -2.25 -20.19
N THR A 34 4.70 -2.90 -20.18
CA THR A 34 4.92 -4.18 -20.90
C THR A 34 4.63 -5.39 -20.02
N GLU A 35 5.13 -5.40 -18.78
CA GLU A 35 5.12 -6.55 -17.87
C GLU A 35 4.07 -6.42 -16.75
N GLY A 36 3.42 -5.25 -16.62
CA GLY A 36 2.60 -4.90 -15.47
C GLY A 36 3.44 -4.36 -14.31
N ILE A 37 2.81 -3.54 -13.47
CA ILE A 37 3.50 -2.93 -12.32
C ILE A 37 3.78 -3.95 -11.20
N GLU A 38 3.01 -5.03 -11.19
CA GLU A 38 3.15 -6.18 -10.30
C GLU A 38 4.48 -6.92 -10.54
N ALA A 39 4.93 -7.03 -11.79
CA ALA A 39 6.22 -7.65 -12.10
C ALA A 39 7.41 -6.83 -11.58
N ILE A 40 7.27 -5.50 -11.54
CA ILE A 40 8.27 -4.61 -10.95
C ILE A 40 8.28 -4.75 -9.43
N ALA A 41 7.10 -4.91 -8.81
CA ALA A 41 6.99 -5.05 -7.37
C ALA A 41 7.77 -6.26 -6.83
N GLU A 42 7.87 -7.35 -7.58
CA GLU A 42 8.66 -8.54 -7.19
C GLU A 42 10.15 -8.20 -6.97
N VAL A 43 10.68 -7.18 -7.65
CA VAL A 43 12.07 -6.73 -7.46
C VAL A 43 12.28 -6.12 -6.06
N TRP A 44 11.21 -5.62 -5.43
CA TRP A 44 11.23 -5.02 -4.09
C TRP A 44 10.87 -5.99 -2.96
N ALA A 45 10.51 -7.24 -3.25
CA ALA A 45 10.02 -8.19 -2.25
C ALA A 45 11.02 -8.45 -1.10
N GLY A 46 12.33 -8.29 -1.36
CA GLY A 46 13.39 -8.44 -0.36
C GLY A 46 13.77 -7.16 0.39
N ALA A 47 13.14 -6.03 0.12
CA ALA A 47 13.51 -4.74 0.69
C ALA A 47 13.02 -4.57 2.15
N PRO A 48 13.77 -3.85 3.01
CA PRO A 48 13.36 -3.54 4.38
C PRO A 48 12.00 -2.83 4.45
N ALA A 49 11.24 -3.05 5.52
CA ALA A 49 9.90 -2.45 5.67
C ALA A 49 9.92 -0.92 5.77
N ASP A 50 11.04 -0.38 6.25
CA ASP A 50 11.33 1.03 6.47
C ASP A 50 12.14 1.67 5.33
N SER A 51 12.11 1.06 4.13
CA SER A 51 12.59 1.69 2.89
C SER A 51 11.45 1.96 1.91
N LEU A 52 11.67 2.89 0.98
CA LEU A 52 10.74 3.22 -0.10
C LEU A 52 10.38 1.97 -0.91
N ALA A 53 11.36 1.15 -1.26
CA ALA A 53 11.14 -0.10 -1.99
C ALA A 53 10.22 -1.06 -1.21
N GLY A 54 10.48 -1.27 0.08
CA GLY A 54 9.66 -2.17 0.89
C GLY A 54 8.25 -1.63 1.14
N CYS A 55 8.09 -0.31 1.21
CA CYS A 55 6.79 0.35 1.26
C CYS A 55 6.00 0.12 -0.03
N LEU A 56 6.61 0.37 -1.19
CA LEU A 56 5.97 0.17 -2.49
C LEU A 56 5.52 -1.28 -2.65
N TRP A 57 6.38 -2.25 -2.37
CA TRP A 57 6.02 -3.67 -2.44
C TRP A 57 4.76 -3.99 -1.61
N ARG A 58 4.69 -3.51 -0.37
CA ARG A 58 3.52 -3.71 0.52
C ARG A 58 2.25 -3.10 -0.06
N LEU A 59 2.34 -1.90 -0.62
CA LEU A 59 1.20 -1.24 -1.28
C LEU A 59 0.73 -2.04 -2.50
N PHE A 60 1.65 -2.58 -3.31
CA PHE A 60 1.31 -3.44 -4.45
C PHE A 60 0.68 -4.76 -4.00
N VAL A 61 1.24 -5.42 -2.99
CA VAL A 61 0.66 -6.65 -2.42
C VAL A 61 -0.75 -6.40 -1.88
N LEU A 62 -0.95 -5.29 -1.17
CA LEU A 62 -2.26 -4.89 -0.65
C LEU A 62 -3.27 -4.72 -1.80
N ARG A 63 -2.89 -3.97 -2.85
CA ARG A 63 -3.74 -3.79 -4.04
C ARG A 63 -4.07 -5.13 -4.69
N SER A 64 -3.05 -5.96 -4.98
CA SER A 64 -3.24 -7.25 -5.63
C SER A 64 -4.18 -8.16 -4.83
N TRP A 65 -4.04 -8.16 -3.50
CA TRP A 65 -4.93 -8.90 -2.62
C TRP A 65 -6.38 -8.40 -2.67
N VAL A 66 -6.60 -7.07 -2.64
CA VAL A 66 -7.94 -6.48 -2.77
C VAL A 66 -8.57 -6.80 -4.12
N HIS A 67 -7.81 -6.73 -5.21
CA HIS A 67 -8.35 -7.07 -6.54
C HIS A 67 -8.69 -8.56 -6.67
N ALA A 68 -7.91 -9.44 -6.04
CA ALA A 68 -8.11 -10.89 -6.08
C ALA A 68 -9.39 -11.36 -5.36
N ASP A 69 -9.78 -10.73 -4.23
CA ASP A 69 -11.02 -11.06 -3.50
C ASP A 69 -11.70 -9.83 -2.89
N ALA A 70 -12.07 -8.87 -3.74
CA ALA A 70 -12.71 -7.63 -3.28
C ALA A 70 -14.01 -7.86 -2.48
N ALA A 71 -14.73 -8.96 -2.77
CA ALA A 71 -15.94 -9.32 -2.04
C ALA A 71 -15.62 -9.79 -0.61
N GLY A 72 -14.58 -10.60 -0.43
CA GLY A 72 -14.08 -10.98 0.90
C GLY A 72 -13.59 -9.77 1.68
N VAL A 73 -12.77 -8.93 1.05
CA VAL A 73 -12.25 -7.72 1.66
C VAL A 73 -13.36 -6.76 2.07
N ALA A 74 -14.40 -6.56 1.24
CA ALA A 74 -15.53 -5.70 1.58
C ALA A 74 -16.28 -6.19 2.83
N ARG A 75 -16.49 -7.51 2.96
CA ARG A 75 -17.11 -8.10 4.17
C ARG A 75 -16.26 -7.90 5.41
N GLU A 76 -14.95 -8.11 5.29
CA GLU A 76 -14.00 -7.87 6.39
C GLU A 76 -14.01 -6.39 6.77
N PHE A 77 -13.90 -5.47 5.81
CA PHE A 77 -13.91 -4.03 6.06
C PHE A 77 -15.22 -3.57 6.74
N ASP A 78 -16.38 -3.99 6.22
CA ASP A 78 -17.69 -3.65 6.80
C ASP A 78 -17.86 -4.20 8.23
N ALA A 79 -17.34 -5.39 8.51
CA ALA A 79 -17.33 -5.96 9.86
C ALA A 79 -16.44 -5.17 10.84
N GLY A 80 -15.38 -4.52 10.33
CA GLY A 80 -14.40 -3.80 11.14
C GLY A 80 -14.69 -2.30 11.35
N ARG A 81 -15.34 -1.63 10.39
CA ARG A 81 -15.42 -0.15 10.34
C ARG A 81 -15.99 0.51 11.59
N ARG A 82 -16.98 -0.10 12.25
CA ARG A 82 -17.59 0.44 13.48
C ARG A 82 -16.71 0.29 14.72
N SER A 83 -15.79 -0.68 14.73
CA SER A 83 -14.86 -0.90 15.85
C SER A 83 -13.53 -0.17 15.65
N ALA A 84 -13.31 0.42 14.48
CA ALA A 84 -12.09 1.11 14.09
C ALA A 84 -12.41 2.46 13.43
N GLU A 85 -13.29 3.27 14.04
CA GLU A 85 -13.90 4.47 13.44
C GLU A 85 -12.87 5.47 12.92
N VAL A 86 -11.80 5.76 13.69
CA VAL A 86 -10.73 6.67 13.24
C VAL A 86 -9.99 6.10 12.02
N ALA A 87 -9.68 4.80 12.04
CA ALA A 87 -8.99 4.16 10.93
C ALA A 87 -9.90 4.06 9.68
N GLU A 88 -11.21 3.93 9.84
CA GLU A 88 -12.14 3.96 8.71
C GLU A 88 -12.16 5.33 8.03
N VAL A 89 -12.21 6.41 8.81
CA VAL A 89 -12.16 7.77 8.26
C VAL A 89 -10.86 8.01 7.50
N VAL A 90 -9.72 7.59 8.06
CA VAL A 90 -8.41 7.74 7.42
C VAL A 90 -8.30 6.86 6.17
N ALA A 91 -8.82 5.62 6.19
CA ALA A 91 -8.82 4.77 5.01
C ALA A 91 -9.56 5.43 3.83
N GLY A 92 -10.67 6.12 4.13
CA GLY A 92 -11.42 6.89 3.15
C GLY A 92 -12.06 6.02 2.06
N VAL A 93 -12.55 4.84 2.44
CA VAL A 93 -13.41 4.01 1.59
C VAL A 93 -14.79 4.69 1.51
N ALA A 94 -15.39 4.71 0.32
CA ALA A 94 -16.72 5.30 0.14
C ALA A 94 -17.80 4.52 0.92
N ASP A 95 -18.88 5.22 1.29
CA ASP A 95 -19.99 4.68 2.08
C ASP A 95 -21.26 4.55 1.21
N PRO A 96 -21.90 3.37 1.15
CA PRO A 96 -21.53 2.11 1.82
C PRO A 96 -20.28 1.44 1.20
N PRO A 97 -19.48 0.70 1.99
CA PRO A 97 -18.34 -0.03 1.46
C PRO A 97 -18.80 -1.22 0.62
N GLY A 98 -18.32 -1.30 -0.62
CA GLY A 98 -18.58 -2.40 -1.55
C GLY A 98 -17.33 -2.79 -2.35
N PRO A 99 -17.33 -3.95 -3.02
CA PRO A 99 -16.14 -4.46 -3.71
C PRO A 99 -15.51 -3.45 -4.68
N ASP A 100 -16.32 -2.62 -5.34
CA ASP A 100 -15.84 -1.63 -6.30
C ASP A 100 -15.28 -0.40 -5.58
N GLU A 101 -15.90 0.05 -4.48
CA GLU A 101 -15.39 1.13 -3.63
C GLU A 101 -14.03 0.76 -3.02
N LEU A 102 -13.86 -0.51 -2.64
CA LEU A 102 -12.59 -1.03 -2.14
C LEU A 102 -11.49 -1.01 -3.22
N ARG A 103 -11.80 -1.44 -4.44
CA ARG A 103 -10.87 -1.36 -5.59
C ARG A 103 -10.49 0.08 -5.91
N VAL A 104 -11.48 0.97 -5.97
CA VAL A 104 -11.27 2.39 -6.23
C VAL A 104 -10.36 3.01 -5.17
N MET A 105 -10.55 2.65 -3.90
CA MET A 105 -9.72 3.14 -2.80
C MET A 105 -8.27 2.66 -2.92
N VAL A 106 -8.00 1.36 -3.11
CA VAL A 106 -6.60 0.88 -3.25
C VAL A 106 -5.92 1.40 -4.51
N ASP A 107 -6.65 1.56 -5.61
CA ASP A 107 -6.11 2.16 -6.82
C ASP A 107 -5.82 3.66 -6.61
N ALA A 108 -6.62 4.37 -5.81
CA ALA A 108 -6.37 5.75 -5.45
C ALA A 108 -5.14 5.92 -4.54
N VAL A 109 -4.94 4.99 -3.60
CA VAL A 109 -3.71 4.92 -2.79
C VAL A 109 -2.48 4.80 -3.70
N LEU A 110 -2.48 3.88 -4.66
CA LEU A 110 -1.34 3.74 -5.57
C LEU A 110 -1.13 4.96 -6.48
N ARG A 111 -2.20 5.58 -6.98
CA ARG A 111 -2.10 6.83 -7.76
C ARG A 111 -1.47 7.97 -6.95
N GLY A 112 -1.54 7.92 -5.62
CA GLY A 112 -0.93 8.91 -4.73
C GLY A 112 0.59 8.79 -4.57
N ILE A 113 1.23 7.68 -4.99
CA ILE A 113 2.67 7.43 -4.77
C ILE A 113 3.56 8.56 -5.30
N GLY A 114 3.25 9.10 -6.48
CA GLY A 114 4.00 10.20 -7.10
C GLY A 114 3.45 11.60 -6.77
N SER A 115 2.52 11.70 -5.82
CA SER A 115 1.93 12.97 -5.38
C SER A 115 2.72 13.58 -4.21
N ALA A 116 2.43 14.84 -3.86
CA ALA A 116 3.22 15.62 -2.92
C ALA A 116 3.25 15.08 -1.47
N ASP A 117 2.41 14.10 -1.11
CA ASP A 117 2.38 13.52 0.24
C ASP A 117 2.34 11.98 0.21
N PHE A 118 3.52 11.36 0.23
CA PHE A 118 3.66 9.90 0.32
C PHE A 118 3.31 9.38 1.73
N ALA A 119 3.43 10.21 2.78
CA ALA A 119 3.05 9.80 4.13
C ALA A 119 1.53 9.55 4.19
N ASP A 120 0.73 10.41 3.56
CA ASP A 120 -0.71 10.22 3.43
C ASP A 120 -1.07 8.90 2.76
N VAL A 121 -0.37 8.51 1.69
CA VAL A 121 -0.56 7.20 1.02
C VAL A 121 -0.35 6.06 2.02
N LEU A 122 0.73 6.12 2.80
CA LEU A 122 1.09 5.10 3.78
C LEU A 122 0.07 5.05 4.93
N PHE A 123 -0.37 6.20 5.45
CA PHE A 123 -1.37 6.24 6.51
C PHE A 123 -2.73 5.73 6.06
N ARG A 124 -3.19 6.10 4.86
CA ARG A 124 -4.44 5.58 4.30
C ARG A 124 -4.40 4.06 4.14
N ALA A 125 -3.31 3.51 3.61
CA ALA A 125 -3.12 2.08 3.46
C ALA A 125 -3.01 1.34 4.80
N SER A 126 -2.31 1.93 5.78
CA SER A 126 -2.24 1.41 7.14
C SER A 126 -3.61 1.36 7.80
N ALA A 127 -4.35 2.46 7.74
CA ALA A 127 -5.67 2.58 8.33
C ALA A 127 -6.65 1.58 7.71
N PHE A 128 -6.63 1.45 6.38
CA PHE A 128 -7.39 0.42 5.67
C PHE A 128 -7.08 -0.99 6.16
N SER A 129 -5.79 -1.34 6.22
CA SER A 129 -5.33 -2.66 6.68
C SER A 129 -5.79 -2.94 8.11
N ARG A 130 -5.79 -1.92 8.97
CA ARG A 130 -6.26 -2.03 10.37
C ARG A 130 -7.74 -2.32 10.46
N VAL A 131 -8.58 -1.61 9.69
CA VAL A 131 -10.04 -1.88 9.65
C VAL A 131 -10.32 -3.31 9.21
N VAL A 132 -9.64 -3.77 8.15
CA VAL A 132 -9.74 -5.14 7.66
C VAL A 132 -9.32 -6.16 8.73
N ALA A 133 -8.20 -5.93 9.42
CA ALA A 133 -7.73 -6.83 10.46
C ALA A 133 -8.73 -6.96 11.62
N VAL A 134 -9.28 -5.82 12.05
CA VAL A 134 -10.34 -5.76 13.06
C VAL A 134 -11.57 -6.54 12.58
N GLY A 135 -11.99 -6.33 11.34
CA GLY A 135 -13.12 -7.05 10.76
C GLY A 135 -12.92 -8.56 10.65
N ARG A 136 -11.75 -9.01 10.19
CA ARG A 136 -11.37 -10.43 10.18
C ARG A 136 -11.52 -11.07 11.55
N ALA A 137 -11.11 -10.37 12.62
CA ALA A 137 -11.20 -10.89 13.98
C ALA A 137 -12.65 -11.02 14.48
N HIS A 138 -13.60 -10.24 13.93
CA HIS A 138 -15.02 -10.31 14.29
C HIS A 138 -15.80 -11.37 13.49
N LEU A 139 -15.30 -11.80 12.34
CA LEU A 139 -16.01 -12.77 11.50
C LEU A 139 -15.87 -14.20 12.04
N PRO A 140 -16.93 -15.04 11.90
CA PRO A 140 -16.84 -16.45 12.28
C PRO A 140 -15.75 -17.20 11.49
N GLY A 141 -14.99 -18.05 12.17
CA GLY A 141 -13.91 -18.83 11.54
C GLY A 141 -12.65 -18.02 11.23
N ALA A 142 -12.43 -16.91 11.94
CA ALA A 142 -11.25 -16.05 11.79
C ALA A 142 -9.93 -16.83 11.78
N ASP A 143 -9.12 -16.64 10.74
CA ASP A 143 -7.72 -17.07 10.69
C ASP A 143 -6.87 -16.12 11.53
N GLU A 144 -6.49 -16.55 12.74
CA GLU A 144 -5.62 -15.75 13.64
C GLU A 144 -4.33 -15.30 12.96
N GLN A 145 -3.73 -16.14 12.11
CA GLN A 145 -2.51 -15.75 11.41
C GLN A 145 -2.80 -14.68 10.36
N GLY A 146 -3.93 -14.79 9.67
CA GLY A 146 -4.42 -13.79 8.73
C GLY A 146 -4.67 -12.44 9.39
N VAL A 147 -5.24 -12.43 10.59
CA VAL A 147 -5.42 -11.21 11.41
C VAL A 147 -4.05 -10.61 11.75
N ARG A 148 -3.12 -11.41 12.29
CA ARG A 148 -1.77 -10.94 12.67
C ARG A 148 -1.00 -10.39 11.49
N ARG A 149 -1.02 -11.07 10.33
CA ARG A 149 -0.34 -10.59 9.11
C ARG A 149 -0.87 -9.22 8.67
N MET A 150 -2.18 -9.02 8.72
CA MET A 150 -2.80 -7.74 8.34
C MET A 150 -2.48 -6.62 9.36
N LEU A 151 -2.43 -6.93 10.65
CA LEU A 151 -1.98 -5.98 11.67
C LEU A 151 -0.51 -5.58 11.48
N VAL A 152 0.37 -6.54 11.24
CA VAL A 152 1.80 -6.25 10.96
C VAL A 152 1.97 -5.38 9.72
N LEU A 153 1.19 -5.64 8.66
CA LEU A 153 1.18 -4.76 7.48
C LEU A 153 0.75 -3.34 7.85
N ALA A 154 -0.33 -3.18 8.62
CA ALA A 154 -0.81 -1.89 9.08
C ALA A 154 0.26 -1.13 9.90
N GLU A 155 0.89 -1.80 10.86
CA GLU A 155 1.93 -1.23 11.72
C GLU A 155 3.18 -0.80 10.92
N GLN A 156 3.61 -1.63 9.96
CA GLN A 156 4.76 -1.32 9.10
C GLN A 156 4.50 -0.09 8.24
N LEU A 157 3.30 0.01 7.64
CA LEU A 157 2.92 1.17 6.83
C LEU A 157 2.77 2.44 7.69
N GLU A 158 2.23 2.33 8.91
CA GLU A 158 2.15 3.48 9.84
C GLU A 158 3.53 3.95 10.28
N ALA A 159 4.43 3.03 10.64
CA ALA A 159 5.80 3.36 11.01
C ALA A 159 6.53 4.05 9.86
N ALA A 160 6.38 3.54 8.64
CA ALA A 160 6.94 4.15 7.44
C ALA A 160 6.35 5.55 7.17
N GLY A 161 5.04 5.74 7.36
CA GLY A 161 4.40 7.06 7.25
C GLY A 161 4.99 8.08 8.21
N HIS A 162 5.27 7.69 9.45
CA HIS A 162 5.95 8.57 10.41
C HIS A 162 7.40 8.88 10.03
N LEU A 163 8.15 7.90 9.51
CA LEU A 163 9.50 8.12 9.00
C LEU A 163 9.50 9.05 7.79
N GLU A 164 8.49 8.94 6.92
CA GLU A 164 8.30 9.80 5.76
C GLU A 164 8.06 11.26 6.17
N MET A 165 7.17 11.50 7.14
CA MET A 165 6.96 12.84 7.70
C MET A 165 8.23 13.43 8.32
N ALA A 166 9.06 12.60 8.94
CA ALA A 166 10.34 12.98 9.52
C ALA A 166 11.47 13.14 8.49
N GLN A 167 11.19 12.88 7.19
CA GLN A 167 12.17 12.84 6.10
C GLN A 167 13.33 11.85 6.36
N SER A 168 13.04 10.77 7.09
CA SER A 168 14.00 9.73 7.46
C SER A 168 13.70 8.37 6.82
N LEU A 169 12.70 8.29 5.94
CA LEU A 169 12.43 7.09 5.15
C LEU A 169 13.47 6.97 4.03
N GLY A 170 14.17 5.82 4.00
CA GLY A 170 15.30 5.54 3.11
C GLY A 170 14.92 5.07 1.72
#